data_AF-A0A7S3FNC7-F1
#
_entry.id   AF-A0A7S3FNC7-F1
#
_cell.length_a   1.000
_cell.length_b   1.000
_cell.length_c   1.000
_cell.angle_alpha   90.00
_cell.angle_beta   90.00
_cell.angle_gamma   90.00
#
_symmetry.space_group_name_H-M   'P 1'
#
loop_
_entity.id
_entity.type
_entity.pdbx_description
1 polymer ?
#
loop_
_entity_poly.entity_id
_entity_poly.type
_entity_poly.pdbx_seq_one_letter_code
_entity_poly.pdbx_strand_id
1 'polypeptide(L)'
;GSEARLGRARGSCGLMSTGLARGGGARSFRGQGGKAATRSMLRMAAKGKDSWKIAAPGVSPVLTGSLNAFLSGYWDKAPTAGRAMEFLESQQKGALYFDHFAFRTFGVDGCGIDSMAGALLDFGYVRRDNLKFEKKKLNAFWFAPPSPELPRIFVSELEVGSFPEEAQKIIRRYTSAAASTATQHFLSGSLGILPWPTPTKEDFRALAEVSEYAAWTLVNGYGLNHTTISVHNLSEMSEIDGLVQALRREGFALNEAGGVVKTSPDGGLRQASTVADEVDFEFLGGVVDRVSGPYIEFAQRHVLPEYAHLEPDQVEERHRRDGFEQGNADKIFESTQIGGVR
;
A
#
# COMPACT_ATOMS: atom_id res chain seq x y z
N GLY A 1 14.09 42.40 46.26
CA GLY A 1 13.32 41.71 47.31
C GLY A 1 11.87 41.66 46.89
N SER A 2 11.05 40.70 47.32
CA SER A 2 11.25 39.62 48.31
C SER A 2 10.50 38.36 47.79
N GLU A 3 10.89 37.10 48.03
CA GLU A 3 10.85 36.34 49.30
C GLU A 3 9.54 36.59 50.11
N ALA A 4 8.83 35.66 50.77
CA ALA A 4 9.11 34.30 51.29
C ALA A 4 7.73 33.58 51.57
N ARG A 5 7.54 32.31 51.98
CA ARG A 5 8.32 31.03 51.98
C ARG A 5 7.40 29.88 52.46
N LEU A 6 7.47 28.70 51.82
CA LEU A 6 7.31 27.33 52.39
C LEU A 6 5.96 26.80 52.96
N GLY A 7 5.80 25.46 52.88
CA GLY A 7 4.77 24.70 53.60
C GLY A 7 4.72 23.20 53.26
N ARG A 8 5.72 22.39 53.68
CA ARG A 8 5.65 20.90 53.65
C ARG A 8 5.28 20.36 55.03
N ALA A 9 4.50 19.27 55.08
CA ALA A 9 4.44 18.38 56.24
C ALA A 9 4.33 16.90 55.80
N ARG A 10 5.15 16.05 56.41
CA ARG A 10 4.97 14.58 56.44
C ARG A 10 4.49 14.21 57.86
N GLY A 11 3.68 13.17 57.99
CA GLY A 11 3.34 12.54 59.27
C GLY A 11 3.29 11.02 59.10
N SER A 12 3.75 10.27 60.10
CA SER A 12 3.98 8.82 59.99
C SER A 12 3.47 8.05 61.20
N CYS A 13 3.04 6.81 60.93
CA CYS A 13 3.07 5.65 61.82
C CYS A 13 2.14 5.62 63.05
N GLY A 14 1.44 4.49 63.20
CA GLY A 14 0.66 4.13 64.39
C GLY A 14 0.20 2.66 64.30
N LEU A 15 0.83 1.78 65.09
CA LEU A 15 0.51 0.35 65.23
C LEU A 15 -0.29 0.12 66.52
N MET A 16 -1.22 -0.85 66.52
CA MET A 16 -1.68 -1.78 67.58
C MET A 16 -3.03 -2.38 67.10
N SER A 17 -3.22 -3.68 66.84
CA SER A 17 -3.00 -4.92 67.63
C SER A 17 -4.08 -5.21 68.68
N THR A 18 -4.98 -6.17 68.37
CA THR A 18 -5.67 -7.18 69.22
C THR A 18 -6.81 -7.80 68.38
N GLY A 19 -7.11 -9.09 68.32
CA GLY A 19 -6.44 -10.31 68.83
C GLY A 19 -7.43 -11.50 68.86
N LEU A 20 -6.93 -12.75 68.73
CA LEU A 20 -7.49 -14.03 69.27
C LEU A 20 -8.93 -14.47 68.83
N ALA A 21 -9.28 -15.76 68.64
CA ALA A 21 -8.58 -17.03 68.82
C ALA A 21 -9.19 -18.21 68.01
N ARG A 22 -8.33 -19.22 67.75
CA ARG A 22 -8.55 -20.69 67.78
C ARG A 22 -9.84 -21.36 67.23
N GLY A 23 -9.61 -22.35 66.35
CA GLY A 23 -9.96 -23.76 66.69
C GLY A 23 -10.62 -24.63 65.61
N GLY A 24 -10.22 -25.91 65.54
CA GLY A 24 -11.06 -26.99 64.99
C GLY A 24 -10.55 -27.72 63.75
N GLY A 25 -9.86 -28.84 63.93
CA GLY A 25 -9.27 -29.64 62.84
C GLY A 25 -10.21 -30.47 61.97
N ALA A 26 -9.73 -30.70 60.74
CA ALA A 26 -9.83 -31.91 59.92
C ALA A 26 -11.20 -32.48 59.52
N ARG A 27 -11.43 -32.53 58.19
CA ARG A 27 -11.84 -33.75 57.47
C ARG A 27 -11.43 -33.68 55.99
N SER A 28 -10.98 -34.81 55.45
CA SER A 28 -10.53 -34.95 54.07
C SER A 28 -11.72 -35.14 53.11
N PHE A 29 -11.68 -34.48 51.95
CA PHE A 29 -12.42 -34.91 50.76
C PHE A 29 -11.53 -34.81 49.52
N ARG A 30 -11.41 -35.91 48.77
CA ARG A 30 -10.88 -35.89 47.40
C ARG A 30 -11.96 -35.26 46.51
N GLY A 31 -11.62 -34.18 45.83
CA GLY A 31 -12.41 -33.57 44.76
C GLY A 31 -11.55 -33.39 43.52
N GLN A 32 -12.07 -33.78 42.36
CA GLN A 32 -11.31 -33.79 41.10
C GLN A 32 -10.97 -32.37 40.64
N GLY A 33 -9.74 -32.18 40.15
CA GLY A 33 -9.29 -30.91 39.55
C GLY A 33 -9.90 -30.69 38.17
N GLY A 34 -11.15 -30.22 38.11
CA GLY A 34 -11.72 -29.66 36.90
C GLY A 34 -11.09 -28.30 36.61
N LYS A 35 -10.10 -28.24 35.71
CA LYS A 35 -9.63 -26.96 35.15
C LYS A 35 -10.79 -26.31 34.42
N ALA A 36 -11.29 -25.19 34.95
CA ALA A 36 -12.24 -24.36 34.23
C ALA A 36 -11.60 -23.92 32.91
N ALA A 37 -12.15 -24.40 31.80
CA ALA A 37 -11.71 -23.98 30.48
C ALA A 37 -12.04 -22.49 30.32
N THR A 38 -11.01 -21.64 30.35
CA THR A 38 -11.13 -20.27 29.89
C THR A 38 -11.59 -20.34 28.44
N ARG A 39 -12.87 -20.02 28.18
CA ARG A 39 -13.38 -19.86 26.82
C ARG A 39 -12.60 -18.73 26.18
N SER A 40 -11.54 -19.08 25.47
CA SER A 40 -10.95 -18.19 24.46
C SER A 40 -12.10 -17.76 23.57
N MET A 41 -12.41 -16.46 23.55
CA MET A 41 -13.36 -15.94 22.58
C MET A 41 -12.78 -16.29 21.22
N LEU A 42 -13.50 -17.12 20.47
CA LEU A 42 -13.15 -17.46 19.11
C LEU A 42 -13.14 -16.13 18.33
N ARG A 43 -11.96 -15.56 18.11
CA ARG A 43 -11.79 -14.41 17.22
C ARG A 43 -12.32 -14.90 15.88
N MET A 44 -13.49 -14.43 15.47
CA MET A 44 -13.99 -14.73 14.14
C MET A 44 -12.91 -14.28 13.17
N ALA A 45 -12.47 -15.19 12.30
CA ALA A 45 -11.53 -14.83 11.26
C ALA A 45 -12.11 -13.63 10.50
N ALA A 46 -11.34 -12.56 10.38
CA ALA A 46 -11.76 -11.37 9.65
C ALA A 46 -12.16 -11.79 8.22
N LYS A 47 -13.22 -11.17 7.68
CA LYS A 47 -13.71 -11.41 6.33
C LYS A 47 -13.82 -10.08 5.59
N GLY A 48 -13.54 -10.10 4.28
CA GLY A 48 -13.50 -8.89 3.46
C GLY A 48 -12.33 -7.99 3.86
N LYS A 49 -12.45 -6.67 3.62
CA LYS A 49 -11.37 -5.67 3.78
C LYS A 49 -10.59 -5.70 5.10
N ASP A 50 -11.14 -6.29 6.17
CA ASP A 50 -10.42 -6.48 7.44
C ASP A 50 -9.35 -7.59 7.44
N SER A 51 -9.41 -8.58 6.53
CA SER A 51 -8.34 -9.57 6.33
C SER A 51 -7.22 -9.07 5.41
N TRP A 52 -7.51 -8.13 4.51
CA TRP A 52 -6.57 -7.61 3.50
C TRP A 52 -5.64 -6.53 4.07
N LYS A 53 -4.86 -6.90 5.08
CA LYS A 53 -3.95 -6.01 5.82
C LYS A 53 -2.58 -6.63 6.00
N ILE A 54 -1.54 -5.79 5.92
CA ILE A 54 -0.16 -6.15 6.24
C ILE A 54 -0.06 -6.48 7.73
N ALA A 55 0.52 -7.65 8.04
CA ALA A 55 0.77 -8.14 9.39
C ALA A 55 2.27 -8.38 9.62
N ALA A 56 2.99 -7.30 9.94
CA ALA A 56 4.45 -7.32 10.17
C ALA A 56 4.77 -7.02 11.65
N PRO A 57 4.78 -8.02 12.56
CA PRO A 57 4.93 -7.79 14.01
C PRO A 57 6.34 -7.34 14.43
N GLY A 58 7.36 -7.54 13.59
CA GLY A 58 8.73 -7.04 13.80
C GLY A 58 8.96 -5.61 13.31
N VAL A 59 7.96 -4.97 12.70
CA VAL A 59 8.06 -3.64 12.07
C VAL A 59 7.39 -2.57 12.94
N SER A 60 7.84 -1.32 12.81
CA SER A 60 7.18 -0.14 13.38
C SER A 60 5.65 -0.19 13.19
N PRO A 61 4.85 -0.20 14.28
CA PRO A 61 3.39 -0.17 14.18
C PRO A 61 2.86 1.07 13.47
N VAL A 62 3.61 2.18 13.47
CA VAL A 62 3.27 3.40 12.72
C VAL A 62 3.37 3.15 11.22
N LEU A 63 4.47 2.56 10.74
CA LEU A 63 4.63 2.20 9.33
C LEU A 63 3.55 1.20 8.89
N THR A 64 3.40 0.09 9.62
CA THR A 64 2.39 -0.94 9.32
C THR A 64 0.97 -0.37 9.36
N GLY A 65 0.69 0.54 10.29
CA GLY A 65 -0.58 1.27 10.37
C GLY A 65 -0.81 2.18 9.17
N SER A 66 0.18 2.98 8.76
CA SER A 66 0.09 3.89 7.61
C SER A 66 -0.09 3.12 6.29
N LEU A 67 0.67 2.05 6.06
CA LEU A 67 0.50 1.19 4.87
C LEU A 67 -0.89 0.53 4.82
N ASN A 68 -1.43 0.14 5.98
CA ASN A 68 -2.81 -0.36 6.07
C ASN A 68 -3.87 0.73 5.89
N ALA A 69 -3.58 1.99 6.20
CA ALA A 69 -4.47 3.13 5.91
C ALA A 69 -4.54 3.42 4.40
N PHE A 70 -3.39 3.37 3.70
CA PHE A 70 -3.35 3.39 2.23
C PHE A 70 -4.22 2.28 1.61
N LEU A 71 -4.07 1.04 2.09
CA LEU A 71 -4.91 -0.08 1.65
C LEU A 71 -6.40 0.18 1.90
N SER A 72 -6.77 0.69 3.08
CA SER A 72 -8.16 0.99 3.42
C SER A 72 -8.81 1.94 2.42
N GLY A 73 -8.17 3.08 2.12
CA GLY A 73 -8.69 4.05 1.14
C GLY A 73 -8.64 3.54 -0.30
N TYR A 74 -7.69 2.66 -0.62
CA TYR A 74 -7.60 1.99 -1.91
C TYR A 74 -8.78 1.03 -2.16
N TRP A 75 -9.13 0.18 -1.19
CA TRP A 75 -10.21 -0.81 -1.34
C TRP A 75 -11.59 -0.16 -1.55
N ASP A 76 -11.78 1.10 -1.16
CA ASP A 76 -13.02 1.85 -1.38
C ASP A 76 -13.09 2.44 -2.80
N LYS A 77 -11.95 2.67 -3.44
CA LYS A 77 -11.82 3.19 -4.81
C LYS A 77 -11.52 2.10 -5.87
N ALA A 78 -11.31 0.87 -5.43
CA ALA A 78 -10.91 -0.27 -6.28
C ALA A 78 -11.87 -1.48 -6.15
N PRO A 79 -13.17 -1.37 -6.50
CA PRO A 79 -14.11 -2.49 -6.37
C PRO A 79 -13.70 -3.74 -7.16
N THR A 80 -13.05 -3.60 -8.32
CA THR A 80 -12.51 -4.74 -9.08
C THR A 80 -11.33 -5.39 -8.35
N ALA A 81 -10.47 -4.60 -7.70
CA ALA A 81 -9.41 -5.14 -6.84
C ALA A 81 -9.98 -5.90 -5.63
N GLY A 82 -11.04 -5.37 -4.99
CA GLY A 82 -11.74 -6.06 -3.91
C GLY A 82 -12.31 -7.41 -4.35
N ARG A 83 -12.99 -7.46 -5.50
CA ARG A 83 -13.46 -8.73 -6.09
C ARG A 83 -12.32 -9.71 -6.38
N ALA A 84 -11.16 -9.22 -6.84
CA ALA A 84 -9.99 -10.07 -7.08
C ALA A 84 -9.44 -10.66 -5.77
N MET A 85 -9.41 -9.89 -4.69
CA MET A 85 -9.01 -10.38 -3.36
C MET A 85 -9.99 -11.43 -2.82
N GLU A 86 -11.30 -11.20 -2.91
CA GLU A 86 -12.33 -12.17 -2.52
C GLU A 86 -12.22 -13.48 -3.32
N PHE A 87 -11.99 -13.36 -4.63
CA PHE A 87 -11.75 -14.52 -5.49
C PHE A 87 -10.50 -15.29 -5.04
N LEU A 88 -9.36 -14.62 -4.89
CA LEU A 88 -8.12 -15.25 -4.45
C LEU A 88 -8.26 -15.93 -3.09
N GLU A 89 -8.85 -15.27 -2.08
CA GLU A 89 -9.13 -15.88 -0.76
C GLU A 89 -10.04 -17.11 -0.86
N SER A 90 -10.99 -17.14 -1.80
CA SER A 90 -11.86 -18.30 -2.02
C SER A 90 -11.13 -19.51 -2.64
N GLN A 91 -10.04 -19.27 -3.37
CA GLN A 91 -9.31 -20.29 -4.12
C GLN A 91 -8.08 -20.84 -3.39
N GLN A 92 -7.64 -20.25 -2.28
CA GLN A 92 -6.36 -20.62 -1.64
C GLN A 92 -6.43 -20.93 -0.15
N LYS A 93 -5.33 -21.46 0.39
CA LYS A 93 -5.12 -21.65 1.83
C LYS A 93 -4.06 -20.67 2.33
N GLY A 94 -4.36 -19.97 3.43
CA GLY A 94 -3.42 -19.03 4.06
C GLY A 94 -3.54 -17.59 3.55
N ALA A 95 -2.61 -16.75 4.00
CA ALA A 95 -2.63 -15.31 3.74
C ALA A 95 -2.25 -14.96 2.29
N LEU A 96 -2.75 -13.82 1.82
CA LEU A 96 -2.28 -13.16 0.61
C LEU A 96 -1.08 -12.25 0.96
N TYR A 97 -0.11 -12.19 0.05
CA TYR A 97 1.11 -11.41 0.21
C TYR A 97 1.16 -10.30 -0.85
N PHE A 98 1.53 -9.09 -0.42
CA PHE A 98 1.70 -7.95 -1.32
C PHE A 98 3.15 -7.87 -1.79
N ASP A 99 3.39 -7.95 -3.10
CA ASP A 99 4.71 -7.80 -3.70
C ASP A 99 5.21 -6.35 -3.60
N HIS A 100 4.37 -5.42 -4.03
CA HIS A 100 4.66 -4.00 -4.01
C HIS A 100 3.42 -3.11 -4.00
N PHE A 101 3.62 -1.86 -3.59
CA PHE A 101 2.68 -0.75 -3.70
C PHE A 101 3.27 0.32 -4.62
N ALA A 102 2.45 1.00 -5.42
CA ALA A 102 2.91 2.05 -6.31
C ALA A 102 2.22 3.40 -6.11
N PHE A 103 2.98 4.48 -6.28
CA PHE A 103 2.55 5.86 -6.12
C PHE A 103 2.94 6.73 -7.33
N ARG A 104 2.11 7.74 -7.61
CA ARG A 104 2.33 8.77 -8.63
C ARG A 104 2.48 10.13 -7.96
N THR A 105 3.35 10.99 -8.50
CA THR A 105 3.72 12.28 -7.90
C THR A 105 4.05 13.32 -9.00
N PHE A 106 4.24 14.59 -8.65
CA PHE A 106 4.65 15.64 -9.60
C PHE A 106 6.07 16.10 -9.31
N GLY A 107 7.00 15.94 -10.25
CA GLY A 107 8.43 16.27 -10.09
C GLY A 107 8.72 17.77 -10.08
N VAL A 108 8.09 18.51 -9.17
CA VAL A 108 8.09 19.98 -9.10
C VAL A 108 7.69 20.45 -7.69
N ASP A 109 8.18 21.62 -7.26
CA ASP A 109 7.77 22.33 -6.03
C ASP A 109 7.74 21.48 -4.74
N GLY A 110 8.59 20.46 -4.63
CA GLY A 110 8.61 19.55 -3.47
C GLY A 110 7.47 18.52 -3.45
N CYS A 111 6.77 18.31 -4.56
CA CYS A 111 5.65 17.37 -4.72
C CYS A 111 6.05 16.03 -5.41
N GLY A 112 7.35 15.78 -5.57
CA GLY A 112 7.90 14.64 -6.32
C GLY A 112 8.22 13.43 -5.44
N ILE A 113 9.08 12.53 -5.95
CA ILE A 113 9.44 11.26 -5.30
C ILE A 113 9.93 11.48 -3.86
N ASP A 114 10.76 12.50 -3.62
CA ASP A 114 11.36 12.76 -2.31
C ASP A 114 10.31 13.08 -1.22
N SER A 115 9.14 13.61 -1.59
CA SER A 115 8.06 13.94 -0.63
C SER A 115 7.34 12.71 -0.07
N MET A 116 7.37 11.60 -0.80
CA MET A 116 6.95 10.29 -0.32
C MET A 116 8.11 9.52 0.30
N ALA A 117 9.31 9.64 -0.29
CA ALA A 117 10.48 8.87 0.10
C ALA A 117 10.99 9.18 1.51
N GLY A 118 10.91 10.43 1.97
CA GLY A 118 11.41 10.81 3.31
C GLY A 118 10.88 9.90 4.42
N ALA A 119 9.57 9.73 4.49
CA ALA A 119 8.93 8.85 5.47
C ALA A 119 9.31 7.37 5.30
N LEU A 120 9.48 6.89 4.07
CA LEU A 120 9.92 5.52 3.79
C LEU A 120 11.35 5.28 4.32
N LEU A 121 12.26 6.20 4.03
CA LEU A 121 13.66 6.14 4.48
C LEU A 121 13.77 6.22 6.02
N ASP A 122 12.97 7.06 6.66
CA ASP A 122 12.89 7.16 8.13
C ASP A 122 12.45 5.85 8.80
N PHE A 123 11.61 5.05 8.12
CA PHE A 123 11.23 3.71 8.57
C PHE A 123 12.15 2.58 8.06
N GLY A 124 13.29 2.91 7.46
CA GLY A 124 14.32 1.94 7.07
C GLY A 124 14.16 1.29 5.70
N TYR A 125 13.27 1.79 4.84
CA TYR A 125 13.32 1.42 3.42
C TYR A 125 14.62 1.93 2.79
N VAL A 126 15.10 1.23 1.76
CA VAL A 126 16.33 1.60 1.03
C VAL A 126 15.96 1.97 -0.40
N ARG A 127 16.28 3.20 -0.85
CA ARG A 127 16.15 3.61 -2.26
C ARG A 127 17.06 2.75 -3.14
N ARG A 128 16.53 2.29 -4.28
CA ARG A 128 17.19 1.41 -5.24
C ARG A 128 17.25 2.09 -6.62
N ASP A 129 17.16 1.30 -7.68
CA ASP A 129 17.41 1.72 -9.06
C ASP A 129 16.49 2.85 -9.53
N ASN A 130 17.01 3.67 -10.45
CA ASN A 130 16.24 4.64 -11.20
C ASN A 130 15.67 4.00 -12.47
N LEU A 131 14.38 4.19 -12.74
CA LEU A 131 13.73 3.82 -13.98
C LEU A 131 13.17 5.09 -14.66
N LYS A 132 13.69 5.42 -15.85
CA LYS A 132 13.19 6.52 -16.68
C LYS A 132 12.22 6.04 -17.76
N PHE A 133 11.22 6.85 -18.10
CA PHE A 133 10.22 6.54 -19.12
C PHE A 133 10.11 7.69 -20.10
N GLU A 134 11.16 7.89 -20.92
CA GLU A 134 11.33 9.02 -21.86
C GLU A 134 10.05 9.38 -22.63
N LYS A 135 9.33 8.37 -23.17
CA LYS A 135 8.08 8.59 -23.92
C LYS A 135 6.93 9.13 -23.08
N LYS A 136 6.81 8.67 -21.83
CA LYS A 136 5.77 9.12 -20.87
C LYS A 136 6.24 10.32 -20.02
N LYS A 137 7.50 10.72 -20.15
CA LYS A 137 8.16 11.79 -19.38
C LYS A 137 8.04 11.57 -17.87
N LEU A 138 8.38 10.34 -17.43
CA LEU A 138 8.37 9.94 -16.03
C LEU A 138 9.77 9.56 -15.57
N ASN A 139 10.06 9.89 -14.31
CA ASN A 139 11.20 9.38 -13.55
C ASN A 139 10.64 8.51 -12.41
N ALA A 140 11.33 7.46 -12.00
CA ALA A 140 10.87 6.60 -10.91
C ALA A 140 12.03 6.00 -10.12
N PHE A 141 11.79 5.75 -8.83
CA PHE A 141 12.64 4.98 -7.95
C PHE A 141 11.80 3.94 -7.23
N TRP A 142 12.39 2.77 -6.97
CA TRP A 142 11.82 1.80 -6.05
C TRP A 142 12.58 1.74 -4.74
N PHE A 143 11.92 1.23 -3.72
CA PHE A 143 12.38 1.20 -2.34
C PHE A 143 12.23 -0.23 -1.80
N ALA A 144 13.36 -0.84 -1.45
CA ALA A 144 13.39 -2.16 -0.85
C ALA A 144 12.96 -2.07 0.62
N PRO A 145 12.10 -2.98 1.11
CA PRO A 145 11.59 -2.94 2.47
C PRO A 145 12.64 -3.32 3.52
N PRO A 146 12.49 -2.84 4.77
CA PRO A 146 13.32 -3.26 5.90
C PRO A 146 13.03 -4.69 6.40
N SER A 147 11.93 -5.32 5.95
CA SER A 147 11.45 -6.64 6.40
C SER A 147 10.71 -7.34 5.26
N PRO A 148 10.85 -8.68 5.08
CA PRO A 148 10.24 -9.40 3.95
C PRO A 148 8.70 -9.49 4.00
N GLU A 149 8.07 -9.19 5.14
CA GLU A 149 6.61 -9.14 5.30
C GLU A 149 5.99 -7.83 4.78
N LEU A 150 6.82 -6.87 4.34
CA LEU A 150 6.38 -5.59 3.80
C LEU A 150 6.50 -5.57 2.28
N PRO A 151 5.57 -4.88 1.57
CA PRO A 151 5.70 -4.67 0.14
C PRO A 151 6.90 -3.77 -0.17
N ARG A 152 7.51 -3.99 -1.34
CA ARG A 152 8.37 -2.99 -1.99
C ARG A 152 7.53 -1.75 -2.29
N ILE A 153 8.13 -0.56 -2.33
CA ILE A 153 7.41 0.65 -2.75
C ILE A 153 7.98 1.18 -4.06
N PHE A 154 7.14 1.44 -5.04
CA PHE A 154 7.49 2.10 -6.30
C PHE A 154 6.94 3.52 -6.29
N VAL A 155 7.80 4.54 -6.46
CA VAL A 155 7.36 5.93 -6.52
C VAL A 155 7.83 6.52 -7.85
N SER A 156 6.88 7.02 -8.63
CA SER A 156 7.13 7.73 -9.88
C SER A 156 6.80 9.21 -9.75
N GLU A 157 7.41 10.03 -10.59
CA GLU A 157 7.08 11.44 -10.77
C GLU A 157 6.97 11.82 -12.24
N LEU A 158 6.04 12.73 -12.53
CA LEU A 158 5.97 13.40 -13.82
C LEU A 158 7.10 14.43 -13.95
N GLU A 159 7.87 14.37 -15.04
CA GLU A 159 8.86 15.40 -15.39
C GLU A 159 8.12 16.64 -15.93
N VAL A 160 7.55 17.45 -15.03
CA VAL A 160 6.64 18.57 -15.35
C VAL A 160 7.24 19.55 -16.38
N GLY A 161 8.55 19.83 -16.29
CA GLY A 161 9.26 20.72 -17.22
C GLY A 161 9.25 20.26 -18.68
N SER A 162 8.93 18.99 -18.95
CA SER A 162 8.86 18.39 -20.29
C SER A 162 7.48 18.53 -20.97
N PHE A 163 6.51 19.19 -20.34
CA PHE A 163 5.14 19.38 -20.87
C PHE A 163 4.87 20.80 -21.39
N PRO A 164 3.80 21.02 -22.18
CA PRO A 164 3.43 22.37 -22.65
C PRO A 164 3.25 23.36 -21.50
N GLU A 165 3.58 24.64 -21.75
CA GLU A 165 3.62 25.69 -20.72
C GLU A 165 2.30 25.82 -19.94
N GLU A 166 1.16 25.61 -20.60
CA GLU A 166 -0.15 25.66 -19.94
C GLU A 166 -0.36 24.52 -18.94
N ALA A 167 0.01 23.29 -19.30
CA ALA A 167 -0.02 22.16 -18.38
C ALA A 167 0.95 22.37 -17.20
N GLN A 168 2.11 22.99 -17.44
CA GLN A 168 3.02 23.38 -16.35
C GLN A 168 2.38 24.42 -15.41
N LYS A 169 1.69 25.44 -15.94
CA LYS A 169 0.99 26.45 -15.14
C LYS A 169 -0.13 25.85 -14.30
N ILE A 170 -0.93 24.94 -14.88
CA ILE A 170 -1.98 24.21 -14.17
C ILE A 170 -1.37 23.41 -13.02
N ILE A 171 -0.39 22.53 -13.28
CA ILE A 171 0.24 21.70 -12.25
C ILE A 171 0.85 22.59 -11.15
N ARG A 172 1.61 23.62 -11.52
CA ARG A 172 2.27 24.55 -10.57
C ARG A 172 1.29 25.31 -9.69
N ARG A 173 0.09 25.64 -10.17
CA ARG A 173 -0.96 26.27 -9.35
C ARG A 173 -1.40 25.37 -8.18
N TYR A 174 -1.41 24.05 -8.38
CA TYR A 174 -1.73 23.08 -7.33
C TYR A 174 -0.51 22.74 -6.47
N THR A 175 0.64 22.43 -7.07
CA THR A 175 1.85 22.02 -6.32
C THR A 175 2.44 23.13 -5.47
N SER A 176 2.40 24.39 -5.92
CA SER A 176 2.86 25.53 -5.10
C SER A 176 2.03 25.75 -3.83
N ALA A 177 0.75 25.40 -3.83
CA ALA A 177 -0.10 25.44 -2.64
C ALA A 177 0.23 24.30 -1.65
N ALA A 178 0.73 23.17 -2.14
CA ALA A 178 1.13 22.00 -1.35
C ALA A 178 2.58 22.07 -0.83
N ALA A 179 3.44 22.87 -1.46
CA ALA A 179 4.90 22.89 -1.24
C ALA A 179 5.33 23.06 0.23
N SER A 180 4.62 23.88 1.02
CA SER A 180 4.90 24.09 2.45
C SER A 180 4.64 22.85 3.33
N THR A 181 3.91 21.86 2.80
CA THR A 181 3.55 20.60 3.47
C THR A 181 4.23 19.37 2.84
N ALA A 182 5.27 19.54 2.03
CA ALA A 182 5.98 18.48 1.33
C ALA A 182 6.36 17.26 2.20
N THR A 183 6.79 17.49 3.45
CA THR A 183 7.16 16.40 4.38
C THR A 183 5.97 15.59 4.92
N GLN A 184 4.74 16.02 4.63
CA GLN A 184 3.49 15.40 5.08
C GLN A 184 2.73 14.67 3.95
N HIS A 185 3.30 14.60 2.74
CA HIS A 185 2.65 14.00 1.57
C HIS A 185 2.38 12.50 1.73
N PHE A 186 3.25 11.75 2.41
CA PHE A 186 2.99 10.37 2.81
C PHE A 186 1.77 10.24 3.75
N LEU A 187 1.62 11.18 4.69
CA LEU A 187 0.47 11.23 5.59
C LEU A 187 -0.82 11.57 4.82
N SER A 188 -0.79 12.58 3.94
CA SER A 188 -1.98 12.97 3.16
C SER A 188 -2.46 11.83 2.27
N GLY A 189 -1.55 11.12 1.61
CA GLY A 189 -1.85 9.89 0.87
C GLY A 189 -2.49 8.82 1.74
N SER A 190 -1.93 8.56 2.93
CA SER A 190 -2.45 7.52 3.84
C SER A 190 -3.85 7.84 4.41
N LEU A 191 -4.21 9.13 4.46
CA LEU A 191 -5.53 9.63 4.86
C LEU A 191 -6.50 9.81 3.68
N GLY A 192 -6.06 9.58 2.43
CA GLY A 192 -6.85 9.80 1.22
C GLY A 192 -7.12 11.28 0.89
N ILE A 193 -6.31 12.20 1.42
CA ILE A 193 -6.47 13.65 1.31
C ILE A 193 -5.58 14.21 0.19
N LEU A 194 -6.15 15.04 -0.68
CA LEU A 194 -5.37 15.80 -1.66
C LEU A 194 -4.48 16.83 -0.93
N PRO A 195 -3.18 16.93 -1.28
CA PRO A 195 -2.26 17.90 -0.66
C PRO A 195 -2.50 19.34 -1.14
N TRP A 196 -3.35 19.52 -2.15
CA TRP A 196 -3.72 20.79 -2.79
C TRP A 196 -5.25 20.95 -2.83
N PRO A 197 -5.78 22.16 -3.08
CA PRO A 197 -7.22 22.39 -3.22
C PRO A 197 -7.87 21.52 -4.30
N THR A 198 -9.14 21.15 -4.12
CA THR A 198 -9.90 20.37 -5.10
C THR A 198 -9.79 20.98 -6.51
N PRO A 199 -9.43 20.19 -7.53
CA PRO A 199 -9.23 20.70 -8.89
C PRO A 199 -10.54 21.11 -9.57
N THR A 200 -10.43 21.94 -10.60
CA THR A 200 -11.54 22.19 -11.53
C THR A 200 -11.64 21.07 -12.56
N LYS A 201 -12.82 20.93 -13.18
CA LYS A 201 -13.05 19.93 -14.24
C LYS A 201 -12.31 20.30 -15.53
N GLU A 202 -12.19 21.60 -15.78
CA GLU A 202 -11.48 22.21 -16.90
C GLU A 202 -9.99 21.89 -16.82
N ASP A 203 -9.37 22.09 -15.65
CA ASP A 203 -7.95 21.77 -15.43
C ASP A 203 -7.65 20.28 -15.57
N PHE A 204 -8.52 19.43 -15.02
CA PHE A 204 -8.40 17.98 -15.18
C PHE A 204 -8.45 17.55 -16.65
N ARG A 205 -9.37 18.12 -17.45
CA ARG A 205 -9.46 17.84 -18.89
C ARG A 205 -8.23 18.34 -19.65
N ALA A 206 -7.78 19.56 -19.37
CA ALA A 206 -6.58 20.13 -20.00
C ALA A 206 -5.31 19.32 -19.69
N LEU A 207 -5.20 18.72 -18.49
CA LEU A 207 -4.13 17.78 -18.19
C LEU A 207 -4.34 16.42 -18.89
N ALA A 208 -5.57 15.90 -18.96
CA ALA A 208 -5.87 14.61 -19.57
C ALA A 208 -5.57 14.58 -21.08
N GLU A 209 -5.74 15.71 -21.78
CA GLU A 209 -5.37 15.89 -23.19
C GLU A 209 -3.86 15.71 -23.46
N VAL A 210 -2.99 15.99 -22.47
CA VAL A 210 -1.52 15.91 -22.63
C VAL A 210 -0.86 14.80 -21.84
N SER A 211 -1.50 14.30 -20.78
CA SER A 211 -0.98 13.26 -19.89
C SER A 211 -2.06 12.70 -18.96
N GLU A 212 -2.50 11.47 -19.22
CA GLU A 212 -3.35 10.70 -18.29
C GLU A 212 -2.70 10.61 -16.90
N TYR A 213 -1.38 10.41 -16.83
CA TYR A 213 -0.64 10.39 -15.56
C TYR A 213 -0.84 11.70 -14.77
N ALA A 214 -0.78 12.86 -15.44
CA ALA A 214 -0.97 14.15 -14.80
C ALA A 214 -2.41 14.34 -14.30
N ALA A 215 -3.39 13.97 -15.13
CA ALA A 215 -4.80 14.04 -14.76
C ALA A 215 -5.14 13.11 -13.59
N TRP A 216 -4.66 11.86 -13.63
CA TRP A 216 -4.82 10.88 -12.55
C TRP A 216 -4.21 11.39 -11.24
N THR A 217 -2.98 11.91 -11.30
CA THR A 217 -2.27 12.43 -10.11
C THR A 217 -2.99 13.64 -9.53
N LEU A 218 -3.54 14.54 -10.35
CA LEU A 218 -4.28 15.73 -9.89
C LEU A 218 -5.50 15.38 -9.01
N VAL A 219 -6.26 14.34 -9.36
CA VAL A 219 -7.51 13.95 -8.67
C VAL A 219 -7.34 12.84 -7.63
N ASN A 220 -6.30 12.02 -7.72
CA ASN A 220 -5.99 10.97 -6.73
C ASN A 220 -4.91 11.38 -5.71
N GLY A 221 -4.14 12.44 -5.99
CA GLY A 221 -3.01 12.89 -5.16
C GLY A 221 -1.99 11.77 -4.98
N TYR A 222 -1.50 11.61 -3.74
CA TYR A 222 -0.59 10.53 -3.37
C TYR A 222 -1.30 9.26 -2.87
N GLY A 223 -2.56 9.07 -3.26
CA GLY A 223 -3.25 7.81 -3.03
C GLY A 223 -2.52 6.63 -3.69
N LEU A 224 -2.72 5.42 -3.15
CA LEU A 224 -2.16 4.20 -3.70
C LEU A 224 -2.69 3.96 -5.13
N ASN A 225 -1.81 3.94 -6.14
CA ASN A 225 -2.19 3.74 -7.54
C ASN A 225 -2.56 2.28 -7.82
N HIS A 226 -1.74 1.36 -7.32
CA HIS A 226 -2.03 -0.06 -7.30
C HIS A 226 -1.34 -0.75 -6.12
N THR A 227 -1.94 -1.84 -5.69
CA THR A 227 -1.29 -2.89 -4.91
C THR A 227 -1.07 -4.10 -5.80
N THR A 228 -0.03 -4.88 -5.50
CA THR A 228 0.38 -6.02 -6.31
C THR A 228 0.40 -7.29 -5.49
N ILE A 229 -0.26 -8.34 -5.94
CA ILE A 229 -0.25 -9.65 -5.27
C ILE A 229 0.92 -10.48 -5.73
N SER A 230 1.65 -11.05 -4.77
CA SER A 230 2.74 -11.99 -5.01
C SER A 230 2.19 -13.36 -5.40
N VAL A 231 2.22 -13.65 -6.71
CA VAL A 231 1.66 -14.87 -7.30
C VAL A 231 2.38 -16.11 -6.80
N HIS A 232 3.71 -16.06 -6.68
CA HIS A 232 4.51 -17.20 -6.20
C HIS A 232 4.32 -17.55 -4.72
N ASN A 233 3.52 -16.77 -3.98
CA ASN A 233 3.08 -17.10 -2.61
C ASN A 233 1.64 -17.65 -2.53
N LEU A 234 0.90 -17.75 -3.64
CA LEU A 234 -0.44 -18.34 -3.67
C LEU A 234 -0.36 -19.87 -3.59
N SER A 235 -1.24 -20.53 -2.82
CA SER A 235 -1.11 -21.97 -2.56
C SER A 235 -1.58 -22.88 -3.71
N GLU A 236 -2.56 -22.44 -4.52
CA GLU A 236 -3.15 -23.25 -5.61
C GLU A 236 -2.91 -22.64 -7.01
N MET A 237 -2.63 -21.33 -7.10
CA MET A 237 -2.41 -20.60 -8.37
C MET A 237 -1.04 -19.90 -8.39
N SER A 238 0.01 -20.62 -8.03
CA SER A 238 1.39 -20.11 -7.90
C SER A 238 2.07 -19.69 -9.21
N GLU A 239 1.43 -19.95 -10.36
CA GLU A 239 1.92 -19.63 -11.71
C GLU A 239 1.01 -18.60 -12.39
N ILE A 240 1.59 -17.51 -12.91
CA ILE A 240 0.83 -16.34 -13.39
C ILE A 240 -0.07 -16.63 -14.59
N ASP A 241 0.30 -17.58 -15.45
CA ASP A 241 -0.55 -17.98 -16.57
C ASP A 241 -1.83 -18.69 -16.09
N GLY A 242 -1.70 -19.53 -15.05
CA GLY A 242 -2.84 -20.20 -14.41
C GLY A 242 -3.78 -19.19 -13.78
N LEU A 243 -3.23 -18.22 -13.05
CA LEU A 243 -3.97 -17.12 -12.44
C LEU A 243 -4.68 -16.25 -13.51
N VAL A 244 -3.99 -15.84 -14.57
CA VAL A 244 -4.57 -15.03 -15.67
C VAL A 244 -5.74 -15.74 -16.34
N GLN A 245 -5.64 -17.05 -16.57
CA GLN A 245 -6.75 -17.83 -17.12
C GLN A 245 -7.92 -17.95 -16.13
N ALA A 246 -7.63 -18.07 -14.82
CA ALA A 246 -8.67 -18.08 -13.80
C ALA A 246 -9.40 -16.73 -13.72
N LEU A 247 -8.68 -15.61 -13.66
CA LEU A 247 -9.24 -14.25 -13.67
C LEU A 247 -10.08 -13.99 -14.92
N ARG A 248 -9.64 -14.43 -16.10
CA ARG A 248 -10.43 -14.31 -17.34
C ARG A 248 -11.74 -15.11 -17.29
N ARG A 249 -11.75 -16.30 -16.67
CA ARG A 249 -12.98 -17.10 -16.49
C ARG A 249 -13.98 -16.44 -15.54
N GLU A 250 -13.49 -15.76 -14.50
CA GLU A 250 -14.30 -14.98 -13.55
C GLU A 250 -14.71 -13.58 -14.08
N GLY A 251 -14.39 -13.28 -15.34
CA GLY A 251 -14.82 -12.06 -16.03
C GLY A 251 -14.04 -10.80 -15.67
N PHE A 252 -12.82 -10.91 -15.14
CA PHE A 252 -11.95 -9.75 -14.90
C PHE A 252 -11.39 -9.21 -16.23
N ALA A 253 -11.53 -7.90 -16.46
CA ALA A 253 -10.87 -7.21 -17.56
C ALA A 253 -9.38 -7.00 -17.22
N LEU A 254 -8.49 -7.53 -18.06
CA LEU A 254 -7.04 -7.44 -17.89
C LEU A 254 -6.43 -6.47 -18.91
N ASN A 255 -5.37 -5.76 -18.52
CA ASN A 255 -4.64 -4.87 -19.41
C ASN A 255 -3.89 -5.67 -20.49
N GLU A 256 -4.27 -5.50 -21.75
CA GLU A 256 -3.67 -6.21 -22.89
C GLU A 256 -2.51 -5.47 -23.58
N ALA A 257 -2.13 -4.27 -23.12
CA ALA A 257 -1.04 -3.49 -23.69
C ALA A 257 0.30 -4.23 -23.58
N GLY A 258 0.92 -4.56 -24.71
CA GLY A 258 2.13 -5.39 -24.74
C GLY A 258 1.90 -6.88 -24.42
N GLY A 259 0.65 -7.35 -24.50
CA GLY A 259 0.22 -8.67 -24.04
C GLY A 259 -0.25 -8.65 -22.58
N VAL A 260 -1.06 -9.62 -22.17
CA VAL A 260 -1.61 -9.65 -20.81
C VAL A 260 -0.51 -9.84 -19.76
N VAL A 261 0.35 -10.85 -19.94
CA VAL A 261 1.52 -11.08 -19.09
C VAL A 261 2.74 -10.41 -19.71
N LYS A 262 3.25 -9.37 -19.03
CA LYS A 262 4.52 -8.71 -19.34
C LYS A 262 5.63 -9.50 -18.66
N THR A 263 6.68 -9.83 -19.40
CA THR A 263 7.80 -10.66 -18.90
C THR A 263 9.09 -9.89 -19.14
N SER A 264 9.92 -9.77 -18.10
CA SER A 264 11.21 -9.10 -18.18
C SER A 264 12.16 -9.80 -19.16
N PRO A 265 13.17 -9.11 -19.73
CA PRO A 265 14.11 -9.73 -20.67
C PRO A 265 14.91 -10.92 -20.11
N ASP A 266 15.12 -10.95 -18.80
CA ASP A 266 15.75 -12.05 -18.07
C ASP A 266 14.78 -13.20 -17.72
N GLY A 267 13.49 -13.05 -18.02
CA GLY A 267 12.42 -13.99 -17.66
C GLY A 267 12.08 -14.04 -16.17
N GLY A 268 12.80 -13.30 -15.31
CA GLY A 268 12.73 -13.40 -13.85
C GLY A 268 11.51 -12.74 -13.21
N LEU A 269 10.91 -11.74 -13.86
CA LEU A 269 9.77 -10.97 -13.39
C LEU A 269 8.63 -11.02 -14.43
N ARG A 270 7.50 -11.60 -14.03
CA ARG A 270 6.28 -11.69 -14.83
C ARG A 270 5.14 -10.95 -14.16
N GLN A 271 4.43 -10.10 -14.88
CA GLN A 271 3.43 -9.17 -14.33
C GLN A 271 2.17 -9.11 -15.19
N ALA A 272 1.01 -9.05 -14.56
CA ALA A 272 -0.28 -8.82 -15.20
C ALA A 272 -1.14 -7.91 -14.31
N SER A 273 -2.01 -7.11 -14.90
CA SER A 273 -2.86 -6.17 -14.15
C SER A 273 -4.29 -6.15 -14.67
N THR A 274 -5.24 -5.76 -13.82
CA THR A 274 -6.58 -5.39 -14.29
C THR A 274 -6.54 -4.08 -15.05
N VAL A 275 -7.61 -3.79 -15.79
CA VAL A 275 -7.97 -2.41 -16.12
C VAL A 275 -8.37 -1.69 -14.83
N ALA A 276 -8.12 -0.39 -14.73
CA ALA A 276 -8.54 0.42 -13.59
C ALA A 276 -10.07 0.55 -13.51
N ASP A 277 -10.57 0.62 -12.29
CA ASP A 277 -11.95 1.05 -12.05
C ASP A 277 -12.09 2.54 -12.38
N GLU A 278 -13.28 2.94 -12.83
CA GLU A 278 -13.67 4.35 -12.80
C GLU A 278 -14.39 4.67 -11.49
N VAL A 279 -14.15 5.87 -10.96
CA VAL A 279 -14.78 6.37 -9.73
C VAL A 279 -15.37 7.76 -9.96
N ASP A 280 -16.40 8.10 -9.18
CA ASP A 280 -16.97 9.44 -9.18
C ASP A 280 -16.03 10.39 -8.44
N PHE A 281 -15.77 11.57 -9.02
CA PHE A 281 -14.99 12.64 -8.40
C PHE A 281 -15.77 13.95 -8.42
N GLU A 282 -15.91 14.59 -7.26
CA GLU A 282 -16.53 15.91 -7.13
C GLU A 282 -15.46 17.00 -7.30
N PHE A 283 -15.49 17.68 -8.44
CA PHE A 283 -14.64 18.82 -8.76
C PHE A 283 -15.10 20.08 -8.03
N LEU A 284 -14.21 21.08 -7.97
CA LEU A 284 -14.50 22.39 -7.40
C LEU A 284 -15.78 22.98 -8.01
N GLY A 285 -16.70 23.42 -7.15
CA GLY A 285 -18.03 23.90 -7.55
C GLY A 285 -19.13 22.83 -7.53
N GLY A 286 -18.84 21.60 -7.06
CA GLY A 286 -19.84 20.53 -6.89
C GLY A 286 -20.17 19.77 -8.19
N VAL A 287 -19.30 19.87 -9.21
CA VAL A 287 -19.47 19.16 -10.47
C VAL A 287 -18.92 17.76 -10.33
N VAL A 288 -19.76 16.74 -10.45
CA VAL A 288 -19.30 15.33 -10.45
C VAL A 288 -18.98 14.89 -11.90
N ASP A 289 -17.89 14.15 -12.08
CA ASP A 289 -17.61 13.37 -13.29
C ASP A 289 -16.87 12.07 -12.96
N ARG A 290 -16.77 11.16 -13.94
CA ARG A 290 -16.01 9.92 -13.83
C ARG A 290 -14.52 10.17 -14.08
N VAL A 291 -13.67 9.62 -13.22
CA VAL A 291 -12.20 9.64 -13.36
C VAL A 291 -11.62 8.24 -13.21
N SER A 292 -10.43 8.02 -13.75
CA SER A 292 -9.71 6.76 -13.54
C SER A 292 -9.27 6.67 -12.08
N GLY A 293 -9.65 5.56 -11.44
CA GLY A 293 -9.25 5.18 -10.11
C GLY A 293 -7.99 4.30 -10.11
N PRO A 294 -7.74 3.59 -9.01
CA PRO A 294 -6.73 2.53 -8.93
C PRO A 294 -7.05 1.26 -9.75
N TYR A 295 -6.05 0.38 -9.88
CA TYR A 295 -6.15 -1.00 -10.38
C TYR A 295 -5.38 -1.97 -9.48
N ILE A 296 -5.51 -3.29 -9.69
CA ILE A 296 -4.70 -4.31 -9.01
C ILE A 296 -3.75 -4.99 -10.00
N GLU A 297 -2.55 -5.33 -9.52
CA GLU A 297 -1.55 -6.10 -10.27
C GLU A 297 -1.29 -7.46 -9.60
N PHE A 298 -0.75 -8.40 -10.37
CA PHE A 298 -0.28 -9.71 -9.97
C PHE A 298 1.15 -9.88 -10.51
N ALA A 299 2.12 -10.14 -9.64
CA ALA A 299 3.52 -10.31 -10.00
C ALA A 299 4.06 -11.68 -9.55
N GLN A 300 4.81 -12.35 -10.43
CA GLN A 300 5.53 -13.58 -10.14
C GLN A 300 7.03 -13.32 -10.30
N ARG A 301 7.81 -13.66 -9.26
CA ARG A 301 9.27 -13.57 -9.25
C ARG A 301 9.86 -14.97 -9.26
N HIS A 302 10.57 -15.32 -10.32
CA HIS A 302 11.26 -16.59 -10.42
C HIS A 302 12.51 -16.62 -9.53
N VAL A 303 12.90 -17.83 -9.13
CA VAL A 303 14.13 -18.10 -8.39
C VAL A 303 15.33 -17.77 -9.30
N LEU A 304 16.33 -17.07 -8.76
CA LEU A 304 17.53 -16.73 -9.52
C LEU A 304 18.35 -18.00 -9.85
N PRO A 305 19.05 -18.06 -11.00
CA PRO A 305 19.75 -19.26 -11.45
C PRO A 305 20.72 -19.85 -10.42
N GLU A 306 21.42 -19.02 -9.64
CA GLU A 306 22.33 -19.43 -8.58
C GLU A 306 21.64 -20.21 -7.44
N TYR A 307 20.34 -20.01 -7.24
CA TYR A 307 19.52 -20.67 -6.21
C TYR A 307 18.62 -21.78 -6.77
N ALA A 308 18.75 -22.13 -8.06
CA ALA A 308 17.95 -23.19 -8.70
C ALA A 308 18.19 -24.61 -8.13
N HIS A 309 19.15 -24.76 -7.21
CA HIS A 309 19.45 -26.00 -6.48
C HIS A 309 18.70 -26.12 -5.14
N LEU A 310 17.96 -25.08 -4.72
CA LEU A 310 17.18 -25.10 -3.49
C LEU A 310 15.85 -25.83 -3.70
N GLU A 311 15.47 -26.64 -2.72
CA GLU A 311 14.14 -27.25 -2.67
C GLU A 311 13.05 -26.17 -2.43
N PRO A 312 11.80 -26.37 -2.86
CA PRO A 312 10.76 -25.33 -2.79
C PRO A 312 10.49 -24.76 -1.38
N ASP A 313 10.72 -25.54 -0.31
CA ASP A 313 10.59 -25.14 1.09
C ASP A 313 11.81 -24.36 1.63
N GLN A 314 12.91 -24.33 0.87
CA GLN A 314 14.13 -23.55 1.15
C GLN A 314 14.17 -22.22 0.37
N VAL A 315 13.23 -22.00 -0.56
CA VAL A 315 13.16 -20.78 -1.37
C VAL A 315 12.50 -19.65 -0.59
N GLU A 316 13.33 -18.71 -0.11
CA GLU A 316 12.89 -17.44 0.47
C GLU A 316 12.86 -16.32 -0.58
N GLU A 317 12.18 -15.21 -0.28
CA GLU A 317 11.99 -14.08 -1.21
C GLU A 317 13.32 -13.49 -1.71
N ARG A 318 14.37 -13.49 -0.88
CA ARG A 318 15.73 -13.06 -1.26
C ARG A 318 16.41 -13.95 -2.31
N HIS A 319 15.88 -15.14 -2.60
CA HIS A 319 16.39 -16.04 -3.63
C HIS A 319 15.71 -15.80 -5.00
N ARG A 320 14.79 -14.83 -5.10
CA ARG A 320 14.01 -14.53 -6.30
C ARG A 320 14.46 -13.21 -6.95
N ARG A 321 14.10 -13.00 -8.23
CA ARG A 321 14.36 -11.76 -8.97
C ARG A 321 13.75 -10.55 -8.27
N ASP A 322 14.59 -9.76 -7.61
CA ASP A 322 14.22 -8.53 -6.93
C ASP A 322 14.09 -7.34 -7.91
N GLY A 323 13.54 -6.22 -7.42
CA GLY A 323 13.39 -4.97 -8.18
C GLY A 323 12.31 -4.99 -9.26
N PHE A 324 12.46 -4.12 -10.25
CA PHE A 324 11.47 -3.85 -11.29
C PHE A 324 12.07 -3.98 -12.69
N GLU A 325 11.23 -3.87 -13.72
CA GLU A 325 11.66 -3.87 -15.12
C GLU A 325 11.01 -2.72 -15.89
N GLN A 326 11.82 -1.91 -16.57
CA GLN A 326 11.36 -0.69 -17.27
C GLN A 326 10.36 -1.03 -18.38
N GLY A 327 10.64 -2.09 -19.15
CA GLY A 327 9.77 -2.54 -20.25
C GLY A 327 8.40 -3.01 -19.78
N ASN A 328 8.34 -3.70 -18.64
CA ASN A 328 7.07 -4.13 -18.04
C ASN A 328 6.29 -2.92 -17.51
N ALA A 329 6.95 -2.06 -16.72
CA ALA A 329 6.34 -0.90 -16.08
C ALA A 329 5.75 0.09 -17.10
N ASP A 330 6.42 0.32 -18.25
CA ASP A 330 5.92 1.17 -19.34
C ASP A 330 4.54 0.73 -19.86
N LYS A 331 4.25 -0.58 -19.83
CA LYS A 331 2.97 -1.15 -20.29
C LYS A 331 1.93 -1.26 -19.16
N ILE A 332 2.39 -1.44 -17.93
CA ILE A 332 1.55 -1.45 -16.73
C ILE A 332 0.94 -0.06 -16.47
N PHE A 333 1.67 1.02 -16.73
CA PHE A 333 1.12 2.39 -16.68
C PHE A 333 -0.13 2.59 -17.56
N GLU A 334 -0.35 1.76 -18.59
CA GLU A 334 -1.50 1.87 -19.49
C GLU A 334 -2.79 1.29 -18.87
N SER A 335 -2.73 0.67 -17.68
CA SER A 335 -3.91 0.18 -16.93
C SER A 335 -4.91 1.27 -16.52
N THR A 336 -4.47 2.53 -16.41
CA THR A 336 -5.30 3.70 -16.08
C THR A 336 -5.82 4.46 -17.31
N GLN A 337 -5.50 4.02 -18.52
CA GLN A 337 -6.00 4.67 -19.72
C GLN A 337 -7.49 4.42 -19.89
N ILE A 338 -8.29 5.47 -19.68
CA ILE A 338 -9.73 5.46 -19.98
C ILE A 338 -9.89 5.28 -21.50
N GLY A 339 -10.66 4.27 -21.90
CA GLY A 339 -10.96 3.95 -23.29
C GLY A 339 -11.83 5.01 -23.97
N GLY A 340 -11.27 6.19 -24.26
CA GLY A 340 -11.99 7.32 -24.83
C GLY A 340 -11.15 8.51 -25.30
N VAL A 341 -9.90 8.65 -24.82
CA VAL A 341 -8.96 9.68 -25.31
C VAL A 341 -8.00 9.05 -26.32
N ARG A 342 -8.20 9.36 -27.60
CA ARG A 342 -7.36 8.99 -28.75
C ARG A 342 -6.82 10.23 -29.43
#